data_AF-A0A854Q4E3-F1
#
_entry.id   AF-A0A854Q4E3-F1
#
_cell.length_a   1.000
_cell.length_b   1.000
_cell.length_c   1.000
_cell.angle_alpha   90.00
_cell.angle_beta   90.00
_cell.angle_gamma   90.00
#
_symmetry.space_group_name_H-M   'P 1'
#
loop_
_entity.id
_entity.type
_entity.pdbx_description
1 polymer ?
#
loop_
_entity_poly.entity_id
_entity_poly.type
_entity_poly.pdbx_seq_one_letter_code
_entity_poly.pdbx_strand_id
1 'polypeptide(L)'
;MMRGLRQATLHPLLTVFLAFFVLTTVSAAQEPPPKYIYANHSLLTEESHLQKRVPAKKPEYVAHKAGDLTCRPFGECSPCPKDELDQAFCLPFGNRRLLHCIPAYANTSMSQQGEVPAWEACGKVVKKEAQDFYEFVTANLLFLIVALSILWARTSALAAEQYRQLAARIGIPGGNWVRAG
;
A
#
# COMPACT_ATOMS: atom_id res chain seq x y z
N MET A 1 -8.35 -9.08 -54.13
CA MET A 1 -7.20 -8.15 -54.23
C MET A 1 -6.64 -7.95 -52.83
N MET A 2 -5.46 -8.49 -52.57
CA MET A 2 -4.84 -8.58 -51.25
C MET A 2 -4.20 -7.24 -50.81
N ARG A 3 -4.41 -6.83 -49.56
CA ARG A 3 -3.46 -6.11 -48.68
C ARG A 3 -3.83 -6.48 -47.24
N GLY A 4 -3.06 -7.20 -46.43
CA GLY A 4 -1.62 -7.40 -46.42
C GLY A 4 -1.00 -6.63 -45.26
N LEU A 5 -0.98 -7.29 -44.09
CA LEU A 5 -0.01 -7.17 -43.00
C LEU A 5 0.34 -5.76 -42.46
N ARG A 6 -0.14 -5.44 -41.25
CA ARG A 6 0.57 -4.51 -40.33
C ARG A 6 0.35 -4.78 -38.84
N GLN A 7 0.20 -6.05 -38.43
CA GLN A 7 -0.20 -6.42 -37.07
C GLN A 7 0.76 -7.36 -36.30
N ALA A 8 1.90 -7.73 -36.88
CA ALA A 8 2.76 -8.80 -36.32
C ALA A 8 3.88 -8.33 -35.37
N THR A 9 4.20 -7.03 -35.28
CA THR A 9 5.34 -6.55 -34.48
C THR A 9 4.98 -6.04 -33.08
N LEU A 10 3.69 -5.88 -32.75
CA LEU A 10 3.24 -5.31 -31.46
C LEU A 10 3.15 -6.37 -30.33
N HIS A 11 3.17 -7.66 -30.67
CA HIS A 11 2.97 -8.78 -29.75
C HIS A 11 4.19 -9.23 -28.91
N PRO A 12 5.45 -9.22 -29.42
CA PRO A 12 6.59 -9.72 -28.65
C PRO A 12 7.14 -8.72 -27.63
N LEU A 13 6.98 -7.41 -27.85
CA LEU A 13 7.42 -6.39 -26.89
C LEU A 13 6.53 -6.34 -25.65
N LEU A 14 5.22 -6.52 -25.83
CA LEU A 14 4.24 -6.49 -24.74
C LEU A 14 4.44 -7.67 -23.77
N THR A 15 4.80 -8.85 -24.29
CA THR A 15 5.02 -10.06 -23.48
C THR A 15 6.32 -9.98 -22.68
N VAL A 16 7.38 -9.39 -23.24
CA VAL A 16 8.65 -9.14 -22.52
C VAL A 16 8.47 -8.13 -21.38
N PHE A 17 7.69 -7.05 -21.61
CA PHE A 17 7.42 -6.06 -20.56
C PHE A 17 6.62 -6.65 -19.38
N LEU A 18 5.65 -7.52 -19.64
CA LEU A 18 4.86 -8.17 -18.60
C LEU A 18 5.68 -9.18 -17.78
N ALA A 19 6.63 -9.88 -18.40
CA ALA A 19 7.49 -10.84 -17.70
C ALA A 19 8.49 -10.16 -16.74
N PHE A 20 9.05 -9.01 -17.11
CA PHE A 20 9.99 -8.26 -16.27
C PHE A 20 9.35 -7.67 -15.01
N PHE A 21 8.07 -7.27 -15.08
CA PHE A 21 7.36 -6.66 -13.96
C PHE A 21 6.91 -7.68 -12.89
N VAL A 22 6.78 -8.96 -13.26
CA VAL A 22 6.38 -10.04 -12.34
C VAL A 22 7.55 -10.55 -11.49
N LEU A 23 8.80 -10.43 -11.99
CA LEU A 23 9.98 -10.89 -11.26
C LEU A 23 10.40 -9.96 -10.10
N THR A 24 10.01 -8.69 -10.12
CA THR A 24 10.47 -7.70 -9.13
C THR A 24 9.68 -7.73 -7.81
N THR A 25 8.54 -8.42 -7.74
CA THR A 25 7.65 -8.41 -6.57
C THR A 25 7.92 -9.53 -5.55
N VAL A 26 8.83 -10.46 -5.85
CA VAL A 26 8.97 -11.72 -5.07
C VAL A 26 9.98 -11.64 -3.92
N SER A 27 10.83 -10.62 -3.83
CA SER A 27 11.92 -10.60 -2.84
C SER A 27 11.65 -9.69 -1.64
N ALA A 28 11.03 -10.23 -0.58
CA ALA A 28 11.41 -9.94 0.81
C ALA A 28 10.48 -10.67 1.80
N ALA A 29 10.95 -11.79 2.35
CA ALA A 29 10.41 -12.36 3.60
C ALA A 29 11.60 -12.75 4.49
N GLN A 30 11.75 -12.06 5.62
CA GLN A 30 12.78 -12.30 6.63
C GLN A 30 12.12 -12.39 8.01
N GLU A 31 12.45 -13.43 8.78
CA GLU A 31 11.90 -13.73 10.11
C GLU A 31 12.35 -12.73 11.21
N PRO A 32 11.55 -12.54 12.28
CA PRO A 32 11.76 -11.46 13.25
C PRO A 32 12.68 -11.82 14.46
N PRO A 33 13.46 -10.85 14.97
CA PRO A 33 14.27 -10.94 16.20
C PRO A 33 13.47 -10.64 17.51
N PRO A 34 14.06 -10.87 18.71
CA PRO A 34 13.40 -10.66 20.01
C PRO A 34 13.08 -9.20 20.37
N LYS A 35 12.08 -9.00 21.24
CA LYS A 35 11.33 -7.74 21.47
C LYS A 35 11.74 -6.99 22.75
N TYR A 36 11.95 -5.67 22.65
CA TYR A 36 12.26 -4.74 23.75
C TYR A 36 11.34 -3.50 23.71
N ILE A 37 11.08 -2.84 24.85
CA ILE A 37 10.18 -1.68 24.99
C ILE A 37 10.98 -0.44 25.43
N TYR A 38 10.77 0.69 24.74
CA TYR A 38 11.51 1.95 24.97
C TYR A 38 10.55 3.07 25.37
N ALA A 39 10.82 3.77 26.46
CA ALA A 39 10.06 4.94 26.91
C ALA A 39 10.93 6.20 26.90
N ASN A 40 10.31 7.38 26.83
CA ASN A 40 11.04 8.65 26.88
C ASN A 40 11.29 9.07 28.33
N HIS A 41 12.55 9.41 28.67
CA HIS A 41 12.94 9.83 30.03
C HIS A 41 12.21 11.09 30.51
N SER A 42 11.82 11.99 29.59
CA SER A 42 11.24 13.29 29.92
C SER A 42 9.84 13.25 30.54
N LEU A 43 9.26 12.07 30.79
CA LEU A 43 7.94 11.87 31.39
C LEU A 43 7.97 11.13 32.73
N LEU A 44 9.15 10.75 33.23
CA LEU A 44 9.31 10.09 34.54
C LEU A 44 9.78 11.04 35.65
N THR A 45 9.91 12.34 35.37
CA THR A 45 10.35 13.34 36.34
C THR A 45 9.28 14.43 36.47
N GLU A 46 8.39 14.26 37.44
CA GLU A 46 7.58 15.36 37.96
C GLU A 46 8.47 16.15 38.96
N GLU A 47 8.95 17.33 38.54
CA GLU A 47 8.81 18.63 39.24
C GLU A 47 9.86 19.68 38.85
N SER A 48 9.35 20.91 38.71
CA SER A 48 9.94 22.21 39.03
C SER A 48 10.79 23.00 38.00
N HIS A 49 10.14 24.09 37.55
CA HIS A 49 10.66 25.44 37.30
C HIS A 49 11.57 25.76 36.08
N LEU A 50 11.02 26.73 35.33
CA LEU A 50 11.63 27.76 34.49
C LEU A 50 12.18 27.34 33.11
N GLN A 51 11.27 27.50 32.15
CA GLN A 51 11.43 27.50 30.70
C GLN A 51 12.71 28.23 30.23
N LYS A 52 13.75 27.47 29.89
CA LYS A 52 14.82 27.92 29.00
C LYS A 52 14.69 27.10 27.71
N ARG A 53 14.33 27.75 26.59
CA ARG A 53 14.34 27.09 25.27
C ARG A 53 15.78 26.79 24.86
N VAL A 54 16.25 25.63 25.30
CA VAL A 54 17.45 24.96 24.79
C VAL A 54 17.07 24.39 23.41
N PRO A 55 17.96 24.45 22.39
CA PRO A 55 17.74 23.75 21.13
C PRO A 55 17.38 22.29 21.41
N ALA A 56 16.35 21.77 20.73
CA ALA A 56 15.79 20.44 20.98
C ALA A 56 16.90 19.37 20.91
N LYS A 57 17.42 18.97 22.07
CA LYS A 57 18.35 17.86 22.21
C LYS A 57 17.54 16.58 21.94
N LYS A 58 18.08 15.65 21.14
CA LYS A 58 17.45 14.35 20.84
C LYS A 58 16.92 13.73 22.14
N PRO A 59 15.64 13.35 22.23
CA PRO A 59 15.10 12.76 23.45
C PRO A 59 15.89 11.50 23.80
N GLU A 60 16.21 11.33 25.08
CA GLU A 60 16.91 10.17 25.60
C GLU A 60 15.89 9.09 25.97
N TYR A 61 16.00 7.93 25.34
CA TYR A 61 15.08 6.82 25.52
C TYR A 61 15.63 5.86 26.58
N VAL A 62 14.82 5.54 27.58
CA VAL A 62 15.17 4.62 28.66
C VAL A 62 14.46 3.30 28.42
N ALA A 63 15.22 2.22 28.42
CA ALA A 63 14.71 0.87 28.32
C ALA A 63 14.18 0.41 29.68
N HIS A 64 12.89 0.11 29.76
CA HIS A 64 12.30 -0.53 30.94
C HIS A 64 12.23 -2.04 30.73
N LYS A 65 12.39 -2.81 31.81
CA LYS A 65 12.16 -4.27 31.74
C LYS A 65 10.67 -4.52 31.49
N ALA A 66 10.36 -5.32 30.48
CA ALA A 66 9.00 -5.63 30.08
C ALA A 66 8.17 -6.41 31.14
N GLY A 67 8.82 -7.00 32.16
CA GLY A 67 8.14 -7.80 33.20
C GLY A 67 7.30 -6.97 34.18
N ASP A 68 7.56 -5.68 34.31
CA ASP A 68 6.94 -4.84 35.35
C ASP A 68 5.77 -4.00 34.80
N LEU A 69 5.56 -4.00 33.48
CA LEU A 69 4.61 -3.14 32.77
C LEU A 69 3.76 -3.97 31.79
N THR A 70 2.44 -3.82 31.86
CA THR A 70 1.50 -4.32 30.85
C THR A 70 1.23 -3.22 29.84
N CYS A 71 1.67 -3.40 28.59
CA CYS A 71 1.50 -2.39 27.53
C CYS A 71 0.41 -2.79 26.53
N ARG A 72 -0.40 -1.80 26.12
CA ARG A 72 -1.42 -1.94 25.07
C ARG A 72 -1.14 -0.99 23.92
N PRO A 73 -1.36 -1.40 22.67
CA PRO A 73 -1.20 -0.52 21.52
C PRO A 73 -2.25 0.58 21.55
N PHE A 74 -1.79 1.83 21.37
CA PHE A 74 -2.65 3.01 21.35
C PHE A 74 -2.66 3.68 19.98
N GLY A 75 -1.50 3.77 19.33
CA GLY A 75 -1.33 4.43 18.04
C GLY A 75 -1.33 3.47 16.85
N GLU A 76 -1.59 4.02 15.66
CA GLU A 76 -1.34 3.35 14.40
C GLU A 76 0.18 3.18 14.14
N CYS A 77 0.52 2.19 13.33
CA CYS A 77 1.87 1.97 12.83
C CYS A 77 2.24 3.10 11.86
N SER A 78 3.32 3.82 12.13
CA SER A 78 3.82 4.89 11.26
C SER A 78 5.32 4.72 10.99
N PRO A 79 5.82 5.19 9.83
CA PRO A 79 7.24 5.11 9.51
C PRO A 79 8.06 5.95 10.50
N CYS A 80 9.21 5.43 10.90
CA CYS A 80 10.12 6.17 11.75
C CYS A 80 10.70 7.39 11.02
N PRO A 81 10.89 8.52 11.73
CA PRO A 81 11.61 9.65 11.16
C PRO A 81 13.09 9.30 10.99
N LYS A 82 13.76 9.98 10.05
CA LYS A 82 15.11 9.59 9.57
C LYS A 82 16.18 9.68 10.66
N ASP A 83 16.01 10.58 11.62
CA ASP A 83 16.88 10.87 12.76
C ASP A 83 16.76 9.86 13.91
N GLU A 84 15.74 9.00 13.85
CA GLU A 84 15.44 7.99 14.87
C GLU A 84 15.39 6.56 14.31
N LEU A 85 15.71 6.39 13.03
CA LEU A 85 15.65 5.10 12.35
C LEU A 85 16.64 4.08 12.92
N ASP A 86 17.72 4.57 13.55
CA ASP A 86 18.76 3.80 14.24
C ASP A 86 18.29 3.22 15.58
N GLN A 87 17.16 3.67 16.09
CA GLN A 87 16.67 3.28 17.39
C GLN A 87 16.01 1.91 17.38
N ALA A 88 16.15 1.19 18.48
CA ALA A 88 15.71 -0.20 18.55
C ALA A 88 14.17 -0.37 18.52
N PHE A 89 13.37 0.67 18.79
CA PHE A 89 11.92 0.63 18.53
C PHE A 89 11.55 0.80 17.05
N CYS A 90 12.51 1.08 16.17
CA CYS A 90 12.31 1.12 14.72
C CYS A 90 12.77 -0.16 14.04
N LEU A 91 13.67 -0.93 14.66
CA LEU A 91 14.23 -2.13 14.04
C LEU A 91 13.33 -3.36 14.27
N PRO A 92 13.21 -4.28 13.30
CA PRO A 92 13.84 -4.29 11.96
C PRO A 92 13.05 -3.56 10.86
N PHE A 93 11.78 -3.22 11.11
CA PHE A 93 10.84 -2.82 10.06
C PHE A 93 10.96 -1.37 9.58
N GLY A 94 11.66 -0.52 10.34
CA GLY A 94 11.71 0.92 10.13
C GLY A 94 10.42 1.66 10.48
N ASN A 95 9.47 0.99 11.16
CA ASN A 95 8.19 1.56 11.56
C ASN A 95 7.99 1.43 13.08
N ARG A 96 7.33 2.42 13.68
CA ARG A 96 7.02 2.49 15.12
C ARG A 96 5.55 2.74 15.39
N ARG A 97 5.08 2.32 16.56
CA ARG A 97 3.76 2.70 17.09
C ARG A 97 3.82 3.04 18.57
N LEU A 98 2.88 3.89 19.00
CA LEU A 98 2.76 4.33 20.37
C LEU A 98 2.00 3.30 21.22
N LEU A 99 2.52 3.03 22.41
CA LEU A 99 1.97 2.15 23.44
C LEU A 99 1.57 2.96 24.68
N HIS A 100 0.50 2.54 25.33
CA HIS A 100 0.23 2.89 26.73
C HIS A 100 0.62 1.73 27.63
N CYS A 101 1.54 1.98 28.55
CA CYS A 101 2.00 1.00 29.52
C CYS A 101 1.45 1.34 30.91
N ILE A 102 0.87 0.34 31.58
CA ILE A 102 0.42 0.40 32.97
C ILE A 102 1.25 -0.58 33.83
N PRO A 103 1.57 -0.26 35.09
CA PRO A 103 2.31 -1.15 35.96
C PRO A 103 1.52 -2.45 36.26
N ALA A 104 2.17 -3.61 36.15
CA ALA A 104 1.52 -4.92 36.29
C ALA A 104 1.01 -5.21 37.71
N TYR A 105 1.54 -4.53 38.72
CA TYR A 105 1.16 -4.68 40.13
C TYR A 105 0.01 -3.77 40.58
N ALA A 106 -0.59 -2.97 39.69
CA ALA A 106 -1.70 -2.06 40.02
C ALA A 106 -3.06 -2.77 40.26
N ASN A 107 -3.06 -3.98 40.83
CA ASN A 107 -4.27 -4.76 41.12
C ASN A 107 -5.09 -4.28 42.33
N THR A 108 -4.73 -3.15 42.94
CA THR A 108 -5.45 -2.60 44.10
C THR A 108 -5.62 -1.10 43.94
N SER A 109 -6.77 -0.71 43.38
CA SER A 109 -7.60 0.47 43.71
C SER A 109 -6.93 1.78 44.20
N MET A 110 -5.72 2.11 43.77
CA MET A 110 -5.03 3.37 44.11
C MET A 110 -4.08 3.89 43.01
N SER A 111 -4.17 3.39 41.77
CA SER A 111 -3.29 3.82 40.68
C SER A 111 -3.99 4.68 39.64
N GLN A 112 -4.22 5.96 39.96
CA GLN A 112 -4.14 7.01 38.94
C GLN A 112 -2.68 7.39 38.62
N GLN A 113 -1.69 6.61 39.08
CA GLN A 113 -0.30 6.81 38.73
C GLN A 113 -0.02 6.41 37.27
N GLY A 114 0.01 7.43 36.41
CA GLY A 114 0.92 7.56 35.27
C GLY A 114 0.88 6.46 34.22
N GLU A 115 -0.01 6.58 33.25
CA GLU A 115 0.17 5.88 31.98
C GLU A 115 1.45 6.37 31.30
N VAL A 116 2.43 5.48 31.09
CA VAL A 116 3.70 5.86 30.46
C VAL A 116 3.60 5.61 28.96
N PRO A 117 3.79 6.64 28.11
CA PRO A 117 3.87 6.45 26.67
C PRO A 117 5.19 5.78 26.31
N ALA A 118 5.10 4.68 25.59
CA ALA A 118 6.26 3.93 25.12
C ALA A 118 6.16 3.66 23.61
N TRP A 119 7.28 3.31 22.99
CA TRP A 119 7.35 2.99 21.57
C TRP A 119 7.73 1.53 21.38
N GLU A 120 7.12 0.89 20.39
CA GLU A 120 7.54 -0.42 19.89
C GLU A 120 7.63 -0.45 18.38
N ALA A 121 8.47 -1.38 17.89
CA ALA A 121 8.55 -1.70 16.48
C ALA A 121 7.26 -2.38 16.01
N CYS A 122 6.82 -2.00 14.82
CA CYS A 122 5.62 -2.55 14.21
C CYS A 122 5.91 -2.89 12.74
N GLY A 123 5.27 -3.95 12.24
CA GLY A 123 5.48 -4.40 10.86
C GLY A 123 4.64 -3.63 9.83
N LYS A 124 3.31 -3.63 10.02
CA LYS A 124 2.35 -3.32 8.96
C LYS A 124 1.83 -1.88 9.03
N VAL A 125 2.07 -1.08 7.99
CA VAL A 125 1.60 0.32 7.89
C VAL A 125 0.40 0.37 6.96
N VAL A 126 -0.79 0.09 7.52
CA VAL A 126 -2.05 -0.09 6.77
C VAL A 126 -2.36 1.07 5.84
N LYS A 127 -2.15 2.32 6.27
CA LYS A 127 -2.44 3.51 5.47
C LYS A 127 -1.59 3.60 4.21
N LYS A 128 -0.31 3.23 4.30
CA LYS A 128 0.62 3.28 3.18
C LYS A 128 0.40 2.11 2.22
N GLU A 129 0.25 0.91 2.78
CA GLU A 129 -0.02 -0.30 1.99
C GLU A 129 -1.34 -0.23 1.23
N ALA A 130 -2.38 0.39 1.81
CA ALA A 130 -3.65 0.56 1.12
C ALA A 130 -3.50 1.43 -0.14
N GLN A 131 -2.71 2.50 -0.07
CA GLN A 131 -2.43 3.35 -1.23
C GLN A 131 -1.67 2.58 -2.31
N ASP A 132 -0.61 1.87 -1.93
CA ASP A 132 0.19 1.05 -2.85
C ASP A 132 -0.67 -0.07 -3.49
N PHE A 133 -1.62 -0.64 -2.73
CA PHE A 133 -2.59 -1.62 -3.23
C PHE A 133 -3.51 -1.03 -4.30
N TYR A 134 -4.07 0.16 -4.06
CA TYR A 134 -4.94 0.81 -5.06
C TYR A 134 -4.19 1.21 -6.32
N GLU A 135 -2.93 1.63 -6.21
CA GLU A 135 -2.08 1.90 -7.38
C GLU A 135 -1.94 0.64 -8.24
N PHE A 136 -1.61 -0.49 -7.62
CA PHE A 136 -1.49 -1.77 -8.33
C PHE A 136 -2.82 -2.22 -8.96
N VAL A 137 -3.92 -2.16 -8.22
CA VAL A 137 -5.24 -2.57 -8.72
C VAL A 137 -5.71 -1.69 -9.88
N THR A 138 -5.55 -0.37 -9.76
CA THR A 138 -5.98 0.58 -10.82
C THR A 138 -5.15 0.42 -12.10
N ALA A 139 -3.84 0.15 -11.99
CA ALA A 139 -3.01 -0.15 -13.15
C ALA A 139 -3.46 -1.41 -13.89
N ASN A 140 -3.75 -2.50 -13.17
CA ASN A 140 -4.27 -3.74 -13.78
C ASN A 140 -5.65 -3.56 -14.42
N LEU A 141 -6.53 -2.80 -13.77
CA LEU A 141 -7.86 -2.49 -14.29
C LEU A 141 -7.75 -1.66 -15.58
N LEU A 142 -6.82 -0.72 -15.66
CA LEU A 142 -6.54 0.03 -16.90
C LEU A 142 -6.14 -0.92 -18.04
N PHE A 143 -5.21 -1.84 -17.80
CA PHE A 143 -4.81 -2.82 -18.82
C PHE A 143 -5.97 -3.70 -19.27
N LEU A 144 -6.83 -4.14 -18.34
CA LEU A 144 -8.03 -4.90 -18.67
C LEU A 144 -8.96 -4.10 -19.59
N ILE A 145 -9.23 -2.82 -19.28
CA ILE A 145 -10.07 -1.95 -20.11
C ILE A 145 -9.46 -1.79 -21.52
N VAL A 146 -8.16 -1.55 -21.61
CA VAL A 146 -7.48 -1.41 -22.90
C VAL A 146 -7.58 -2.70 -23.71
N ALA A 147 -7.33 -3.86 -23.10
CA ALA A 147 -7.47 -5.15 -23.78
C ALA A 147 -8.91 -5.39 -24.28
N LEU A 148 -9.92 -5.11 -23.45
CA LEU A 148 -11.33 -5.25 -23.82
C LEU A 148 -11.74 -4.30 -24.95
N SER A 149 -11.26 -3.05 -24.93
CA SER A 149 -11.55 -2.10 -26.00
C SER A 149 -10.94 -2.51 -27.35
N ILE A 150 -9.70 -3.02 -27.36
CA ILE A 150 -9.06 -3.56 -28.56
C ILE A 150 -9.82 -4.79 -29.05
N LEU A 151 -10.20 -5.69 -28.15
CA LEU A 151 -10.98 -6.88 -28.49
C LEU A 151 -12.32 -6.49 -29.10
N TRP A 152 -13.03 -5.55 -28.49
CA TRP A 152 -14.31 -5.05 -28.98
C TRP A 152 -14.19 -4.36 -30.34
N ALA A 153 -13.15 -3.54 -30.55
CA ALA A 153 -12.88 -2.92 -31.84
C ALA A 153 -12.61 -3.97 -32.94
N ARG A 154 -11.87 -5.03 -32.61
CA ARG A 154 -11.59 -6.12 -33.57
C ARG A 154 -12.83 -6.96 -33.86
N THR A 155 -13.58 -7.37 -32.84
CA THR A 155 -14.75 -8.23 -33.01
C THR A 155 -15.88 -7.50 -33.73
N SER A 156 -16.09 -6.22 -33.45
CA SER A 156 -17.07 -5.40 -34.18
C SER A 156 -16.71 -5.23 -35.65
N ALA A 157 -15.43 -5.03 -35.97
CA ALA A 157 -14.96 -4.98 -37.36
C ALA A 157 -15.19 -6.31 -38.09
N LEU A 158 -14.85 -7.44 -37.46
CA LEU A 158 -15.05 -8.78 -38.04
C LEU A 158 -16.54 -9.10 -38.24
N ALA A 159 -17.39 -8.75 -37.27
CA ALA A 159 -18.83 -8.96 -37.37
C ALA A 159 -19.43 -8.14 -38.53
N ALA A 160 -19.02 -6.88 -38.69
CA ALA A 160 -19.49 -6.01 -39.77
C ALA A 160 -19.17 -6.57 -41.17
N GLU A 161 -18.03 -7.24 -41.35
CA GLU A 161 -17.69 -7.91 -42.60
C GLU A 161 -18.57 -9.13 -42.88
N GLN A 162 -18.86 -9.95 -41.86
CA GLN A 162 -19.76 -11.09 -41.99
C GLN A 162 -21.19 -10.65 -42.35
N TYR A 163 -21.69 -9.59 -41.72
CA TYR A 163 -22.99 -9.01 -42.08
C TYR A 163 -23.01 -8.51 -43.53
N ARG A 164 -21.93 -7.87 -44.00
CA ARG A 164 -21.82 -7.45 -45.41
C ARG A 164 -21.85 -8.65 -46.37
N GLN A 165 -21.17 -9.75 -46.05
CA GLN A 165 -21.19 -10.95 -46.89
C GLN A 165 -22.59 -11.60 -46.94
N LEU A 166 -23.30 -11.65 -45.82
CA LEU A 166 -24.67 -12.16 -45.78
C LEU A 166 -25.64 -11.25 -46.55
N ALA A 167 -25.54 -9.92 -46.37
CA ALA A 167 -26.36 -8.95 -47.10
C ALA A 167 -26.15 -9.00 -48.62
N ALA A 168 -24.91 -9.23 -49.08
CA ALA A 168 -24.61 -9.41 -50.50
C ALA A 168 -25.26 -10.68 -51.09
N ARG A 169 -25.50 -11.72 -50.27
CA ARG A 169 -26.19 -12.95 -50.70
C ARG A 169 -27.72 -12.82 -50.68
N ILE A 170 -28.26 -12.04 -49.75
CA ILE A 170 -29.72 -11.85 -49.61
C ILE A 170 -30.23 -10.77 -50.59
N GLY A 171 -29.37 -9.89 -51.11
CA GLY A 171 -29.75 -8.89 -52.11
C GLY A 171 -30.69 -7.83 -51.56
N ILE A 172 -30.44 -7.32 -50.35
CA ILE A 172 -31.26 -6.25 -49.76
C ILE A 172 -31.03 -4.96 -50.57
N PRO A 173 -32.05 -4.42 -51.28
CA PRO A 173 -31.87 -3.21 -52.08
C PRO A 173 -31.56 -2.03 -51.15
N GLY A 174 -30.39 -1.40 -51.36
CA GLY A 174 -30.03 -0.13 -50.71
C GLY A 174 -31.12 0.89 -50.98
N GLY A 175 -31.73 1.41 -49.92
CA GLY A 175 -32.99 2.13 -49.97
C GLY A 175 -32.98 3.36 -50.88
N ASN A 176 -33.95 3.38 -51.80
CA ASN A 176 -34.47 4.60 -52.43
C ASN A 176 -36.00 4.67 -52.31
N TRP A 177 -36.59 4.05 -51.29
CA TRP A 177 -38.05 3.91 -51.11
C TRP A 177 -38.75 5.10 -50.41
N VAL A 178 -38.04 6.19 -50.08
CA VAL A 178 -38.59 7.33 -49.30
C VAL A 178 -39.07 8.50 -50.20
N ARG A 179 -39.32 8.29 -51.50
CA ARG A 179 -39.77 9.41 -52.37
C ARG A 179 -40.81 9.08 -53.45
N ALA A 180 -41.60 8.03 -53.25
CA ALA A 180 -42.76 7.73 -54.08
C ALA A 180 -44.00 7.57 -53.20
N GLY A 181 -44.67 8.67 -52.93
CA GLY A 181 -45.92 8.77 -52.17
C GLY A 181 -46.43 10.19 -52.24
#